data_AF-R7LQ63-F1
#
_entry.id   AF-R7LQ63-F1
#
_cell.length_a   1.000
_cell.length_b   1.000
_cell.length_c   1.000
_cell.angle_alpha   90.00
_cell.angle_beta   90.00
_cell.angle_gamma   90.00
#
_symmetry.space_group_name_H-M   'P 1'
#
loop_
_entity.id
_entity.type
_entity.pdbx_description
1 polymer ?
#
loop_
_entity_poly.entity_id
_entity_poly.type
_entity_poly.pdbx_seq_one_letter_code
_entity_poly.pdbx_strand_id
1 'polypeptide(L)'
;MIGQREFSDIDETAKLIINSSDIRPSQIAFKYKNTNQGVLRLINQGLLLGTLSNDGSINNGSVAIGKTVKAGDSSVAIGSGTDATGRGATAIGNLSKATGTWSTSVGGSTVSGNYSTGVGNTSVTGEYSTAVGNNISTANDYTTAVGHSAKAESDYATAVGYETVASGSNSTSIGYKARSTGENSIAISVGIDDRGATGNQSIAIGHASNAGADNTTSLGTSARATAEGATALGYNTDASGTNSLSIGNAAATEASNAIVIGPNAYVQRSGGIAIGNNAHSGATASTLYGDYAIAIGQDSKAGSDDSISVGYQAGTTNKGSNVIAIGSRACQYVSGSNKICIGNNSGPNSNDP
;
A
#
# COMPACT_ATOMS: atom_id res chain seq x y z
N MET A 1 -51.68 29.97 -25.34
CA MET A 1 -51.03 30.93 -26.26
C MET A 1 -49.86 31.55 -25.52
N ILE A 2 -48.64 31.31 -25.97
CA ILE A 2 -47.52 32.19 -25.64
C ILE A 2 -47.76 33.44 -26.49
N GLY A 3 -48.00 34.59 -25.88
CA GLY A 3 -48.11 35.85 -26.60
C GLY A 3 -46.77 36.11 -27.30
N GLN A 4 -46.76 36.08 -28.62
CA GLN A 4 -45.61 36.48 -29.43
C GLN A 4 -45.46 37.99 -29.26
N ARG A 5 -44.59 38.41 -28.33
CA ARG A 5 -44.12 39.79 -28.25
C ARG A 5 -42.83 39.86 -29.06
N GLU A 6 -42.85 40.56 -30.18
CA GLU A 6 -41.62 40.93 -30.88
C GLU A 6 -40.89 41.96 -30.03
N PHE A 7 -39.69 41.62 -29.55
CA PHE A 7 -38.83 42.55 -28.83
C PHE A 7 -38.09 43.39 -29.89
N SER A 8 -38.42 44.69 -29.97
CA SER A 8 -37.81 45.63 -30.94
C SER A 8 -36.50 46.25 -30.45
N ASP A 9 -36.13 46.07 -29.17
CA ASP A 9 -34.88 46.57 -28.58
C ASP A 9 -34.00 45.39 -28.14
N ILE A 10 -32.77 45.36 -28.68
CA ILE A 10 -31.85 44.22 -28.69
C ILE A 10 -31.18 43.88 -27.34
N ASP A 11 -31.50 44.58 -26.26
CA ASP A 11 -30.88 44.39 -24.92
C ASP A 11 -31.86 43.98 -23.80
N GLU A 12 -33.16 43.81 -24.07
CA GLU A 12 -34.08 43.19 -23.09
C GLU A 12 -33.96 41.65 -23.13
N THR A 13 -33.50 41.05 -22.03
CA THR A 13 -33.54 39.58 -21.88
C THR A 13 -35.00 39.11 -21.94
N ALA A 14 -35.34 38.30 -22.94
CA ALA A 14 -36.64 37.65 -23.04
C ALA A 14 -36.93 36.86 -21.75
N LYS A 15 -37.88 37.34 -20.93
CA LYS A 15 -38.28 36.68 -19.68
C LYS A 15 -39.41 35.70 -19.97
N LEU A 16 -39.16 34.40 -19.81
CA LEU A 16 -40.21 33.38 -19.78
C LEU A 16 -40.75 33.25 -18.35
N ILE A 17 -41.88 33.90 -18.07
CA ILE A 17 -42.56 33.82 -16.77
C ILE A 17 -43.66 32.75 -16.86
N ILE A 18 -43.59 31.74 -15.99
CA ILE A 18 -44.61 30.69 -15.88
C ILE A 18 -45.30 30.85 -14.53
N ASN A 19 -46.50 31.42 -14.53
CA ASN A 19 -47.35 31.48 -13.34
C ASN A 19 -47.93 30.07 -13.08
N SER A 20 -47.51 29.45 -11.98
CA SER A 20 -48.06 28.18 -11.51
C SER A 20 -49.14 28.40 -10.44
N SER A 21 -49.95 27.36 -10.23
CA SER A 21 -50.94 27.28 -9.15
C SER A 21 -50.88 25.90 -8.52
N ASP A 22 -51.56 25.69 -7.39
CA ASP A 22 -51.64 24.38 -6.72
C ASP A 22 -52.13 23.23 -7.64
N ILE A 23 -52.78 23.58 -8.75
CA ILE A 23 -53.39 22.66 -9.72
C ILE A 23 -52.54 22.52 -11.00
N ARG A 24 -51.57 23.42 -11.23
CA ARG A 24 -50.73 23.43 -12.45
C ARG A 24 -49.26 23.47 -12.06
N PRO A 25 -48.54 22.32 -12.08
CA PRO A 25 -47.12 22.31 -11.75
C PRO A 25 -46.34 23.24 -12.68
N SER A 26 -45.35 23.96 -12.13
CA SER A 26 -44.40 24.79 -12.89
C SER A 26 -43.58 23.91 -13.83
N GLN A 27 -44.10 23.63 -15.02
CA GLN A 27 -43.46 22.75 -15.98
C GLN A 27 -43.53 23.30 -17.41
N ILE A 28 -42.42 23.15 -18.14
CA ILE A 28 -42.35 23.29 -19.59
C ILE A 28 -42.22 21.90 -20.16
N ALA A 29 -43.21 21.46 -20.94
CA ALA A 29 -43.11 20.22 -21.69
C ALA A 29 -42.57 20.49 -23.09
N PHE A 30 -41.52 19.77 -23.48
CA PHE A 30 -40.97 19.78 -24.83
C PHE A 30 -41.62 18.65 -25.62
N LYS A 31 -42.27 18.96 -26.74
CA LYS A 31 -42.96 17.98 -27.61
C LYS A 31 -42.40 18.01 -29.03
N TYR A 32 -42.30 16.85 -29.66
CA TYR A 32 -42.01 16.70 -31.10
C TYR A 32 -43.02 15.74 -31.72
N LYS A 33 -43.72 16.17 -32.79
CA LYS A 33 -44.79 15.39 -33.44
C LYS A 33 -45.78 14.76 -32.43
N ASN A 34 -46.27 15.56 -31.49
CA ASN A 34 -47.17 15.17 -30.39
C ASN A 34 -46.58 14.19 -29.34
N THR A 35 -45.32 13.80 -29.46
CA THR A 35 -44.64 12.95 -28.48
C THR A 35 -43.87 13.81 -27.47
N ASN A 36 -44.06 13.59 -26.18
CA ASN A 36 -43.29 14.25 -25.12
C ASN A 36 -41.81 13.83 -25.21
N GLN A 37 -40.92 14.81 -25.38
CA GLN A 37 -39.48 14.61 -25.46
C GLN A 37 -38.78 14.86 -24.11
N GLY A 38 -39.39 15.68 -23.25
CA GLY A 38 -38.86 15.96 -21.92
C GLY A 38 -39.64 17.07 -21.22
N VAL A 39 -39.29 17.31 -19.96
CA VAL A 39 -39.81 18.42 -19.17
C VAL A 39 -38.68 19.19 -18.50
N LEU A 40 -38.85 20.51 -18.42
CA LEU A 40 -38.23 21.32 -17.38
C LEU A 40 -39.28 21.51 -16.29
N ARG A 41 -39.04 20.99 -15.08
CA ARG A 41 -39.95 21.13 -13.96
C ARG A 41 -39.21 21.73 -12.76
N LEU A 42 -39.81 22.76 -12.17
CA LEU A 42 -39.34 23.41 -10.95
C LEU A 42 -40.36 23.15 -9.84
N ILE A 43 -40.05 22.25 -8.91
CA ILE A 43 -40.85 21.96 -7.72
C ILE A 43 -39.90 21.74 -6.53
N ASN A 44 -40.35 21.95 -5.30
CA ASN A 44 -39.59 21.67 -4.06
C ASN A 44 -38.10 22.12 -4.08
N GLN A 45 -37.82 23.32 -4.60
CA GLN A 45 -36.46 23.87 -4.79
C GLN A 45 -35.51 23.03 -5.67
N GLY A 46 -36.03 22.03 -6.40
CA GLY A 46 -35.28 21.16 -7.30
C GLY A 46 -35.47 21.51 -8.79
N LEU A 47 -34.49 21.10 -9.59
CA LEU A 47 -34.46 21.25 -11.06
C LEU A 47 -34.51 19.85 -11.70
N LEU A 48 -35.62 19.55 -12.38
CA LEU A 48 -35.74 18.37 -13.23
C LEU A 48 -35.57 18.77 -14.68
N LEU A 49 -34.61 18.16 -15.37
CA LEU A 49 -34.35 18.31 -16.80
C LEU A 49 -34.24 16.93 -17.45
N GLY A 50 -35.35 16.37 -17.94
CA GLY A 50 -35.31 15.02 -18.51
C GLY A 50 -36.67 14.43 -18.87
N THR A 51 -36.71 13.11 -19.10
CA THR A 51 -37.97 12.37 -19.32
C THR A 51 -38.54 11.93 -17.98
N LEU A 52 -39.82 12.21 -17.69
CA LEU A 52 -40.48 11.71 -16.47
C LEU A 52 -40.47 10.17 -16.42
N SER A 53 -40.11 9.61 -15.26
CA SER A 53 -40.52 8.26 -14.85
C SER A 53 -41.99 8.27 -14.41
N ASN A 54 -42.63 7.09 -14.38
CA ASN A 54 -44.07 6.94 -14.11
C ASN A 54 -44.53 7.41 -12.72
N ASP A 55 -43.63 7.60 -11.76
CA ASP A 55 -43.92 8.01 -10.38
C ASP A 55 -43.75 9.51 -10.11
N GLY A 56 -43.05 10.25 -10.99
CA GLY A 56 -43.09 11.72 -11.05
C GLY A 56 -42.71 12.50 -9.78
N SER A 57 -42.17 11.85 -8.74
CA SER A 57 -41.77 12.48 -7.48
C SER A 57 -40.32 12.95 -7.54
N ILE A 58 -40.09 14.19 -7.15
CA ILE A 58 -38.75 14.65 -6.73
C ILE A 58 -38.75 14.81 -5.22
N ASN A 59 -37.63 14.49 -4.60
CA ASN A 59 -37.37 14.83 -3.22
C ASN A 59 -36.87 16.30 -3.11
N ASN A 60 -36.93 16.89 -1.92
CA ASN A 60 -36.62 18.31 -1.71
C ASN A 60 -35.16 18.63 -2.07
N GLY A 61 -34.90 19.77 -2.73
CA GLY A 61 -33.55 20.22 -3.08
C GLY A 61 -32.75 19.31 -4.03
N SER A 62 -33.43 18.51 -4.86
CA SER A 62 -32.77 17.54 -5.75
C SER A 62 -32.56 18.04 -7.19
N VAL A 63 -31.53 17.51 -7.87
CA VAL A 63 -31.26 17.70 -9.29
C VAL A 63 -31.36 16.36 -10.01
N ALA A 64 -32.21 16.26 -11.02
CA ALA A 64 -32.38 15.04 -11.82
C ALA A 64 -32.31 15.37 -13.31
N ILE A 65 -31.30 14.83 -14.00
CA ILE A 65 -31.04 15.10 -15.42
C ILE A 65 -30.84 13.80 -16.19
N GLY A 66 -31.70 13.52 -17.18
CA GLY A 66 -31.57 12.37 -18.08
C GLY A 66 -32.82 11.49 -18.20
N LYS A 67 -32.62 10.22 -18.55
CA LYS A 67 -33.68 9.23 -18.76
C LYS A 67 -33.72 8.25 -17.59
N THR A 68 -34.90 7.95 -17.07
CA THR A 68 -35.12 7.01 -15.95
C THR A 68 -34.18 7.29 -14.77
N VAL A 69 -34.28 8.50 -14.21
CA VAL A 69 -33.40 9.01 -13.15
C VAL A 69 -34.16 9.03 -11.82
N LYS A 70 -33.52 8.59 -10.74
CA LYS A 70 -34.04 8.71 -9.37
C LYS A 70 -33.11 9.58 -8.54
N ALA A 71 -33.67 10.63 -7.95
CA ALA A 71 -32.95 11.54 -7.06
C ALA A 71 -33.65 11.58 -5.68
N GLY A 72 -32.91 11.21 -4.65
CA GLY A 72 -33.21 11.32 -3.22
C GLY A 72 -33.23 12.77 -2.72
N ASP A 73 -33.48 12.94 -1.42
CA ASP A 73 -33.48 14.27 -0.79
C ASP A 73 -32.09 14.93 -0.87
N SER A 74 -32.04 16.20 -1.27
CA SER A 74 -30.81 17.00 -1.45
C SER A 74 -29.74 16.34 -2.34
N SER A 75 -30.16 15.50 -3.31
CA SER A 75 -29.25 14.69 -4.14
C SER A 75 -29.08 15.24 -5.56
N VAL A 76 -28.03 14.79 -6.26
CA VAL A 76 -27.77 15.09 -7.67
C VAL A 76 -27.68 13.80 -8.46
N ALA A 77 -28.55 13.60 -9.45
CA ALA A 77 -28.56 12.44 -10.33
C ALA A 77 -28.50 12.89 -11.80
N ILE A 78 -27.43 12.54 -12.53
CA ILE A 78 -27.20 12.99 -13.91
C ILE A 78 -26.77 11.80 -14.79
N GLY A 79 -27.62 11.39 -15.73
CA GLY A 79 -27.34 10.31 -16.67
C GLY A 79 -28.57 9.50 -17.07
N SER A 80 -28.38 8.47 -17.90
CA SER A 80 -29.45 7.51 -18.20
C SER A 80 -29.40 6.35 -17.19
N GLY A 81 -30.51 6.09 -16.50
CA GLY A 81 -30.62 4.99 -15.53
C GLY A 81 -29.90 5.24 -14.22
N THR A 82 -29.69 6.50 -13.82
CA THR A 82 -28.98 6.87 -12.59
C THR A 82 -29.88 6.85 -11.36
N ASP A 83 -29.35 6.33 -10.25
CA ASP A 83 -30.03 6.30 -8.95
C ASP A 83 -29.18 7.00 -7.87
N ALA A 84 -29.44 8.27 -7.58
CA ALA A 84 -28.89 8.96 -6.40
C ALA A 84 -29.91 8.95 -5.25
N THR A 85 -30.22 7.78 -4.69
CA THR A 85 -31.34 7.62 -3.75
C THR A 85 -30.98 7.91 -2.29
N GLY A 86 -29.69 7.92 -1.94
CA GLY A 86 -29.23 8.34 -0.62
C GLY A 86 -29.45 9.84 -0.39
N ARG A 87 -29.72 10.23 0.85
CA ARG A 87 -29.82 11.66 1.22
C ARG A 87 -28.48 12.34 0.95
N GLY A 88 -28.49 13.46 0.23
CA GLY A 88 -27.26 14.20 -0.10
C GLY A 88 -26.34 13.48 -1.10
N ALA A 89 -26.80 12.40 -1.73
CA ALA A 89 -25.99 11.59 -2.62
C ALA A 89 -25.77 12.27 -3.99
N THR A 90 -24.66 11.96 -4.65
CA THR A 90 -24.36 12.42 -6.01
C THR A 90 -24.10 11.22 -6.92
N ALA A 91 -24.94 10.99 -7.94
CA ALA A 91 -24.75 9.95 -8.96
C ALA A 91 -24.64 10.58 -10.36
N ILE A 92 -23.48 10.44 -11.02
CA ILE A 92 -23.23 11.00 -12.37
C ILE A 92 -22.70 9.91 -13.30
N GLY A 93 -23.33 9.68 -14.46
CA GLY A 93 -22.89 8.71 -15.47
C GLY A 93 -23.94 7.64 -15.78
N ASN A 94 -23.82 6.94 -16.91
CA ASN A 94 -24.79 5.90 -17.28
C ASN A 94 -24.81 4.78 -16.22
N LEU A 95 -26.00 4.46 -15.69
CA LEU A 95 -26.21 3.42 -14.67
C LEU A 95 -25.48 3.65 -13.33
N SER A 96 -25.01 4.87 -13.04
CA SER A 96 -24.39 5.21 -11.75
C SER A 96 -25.41 5.10 -10.60
N LYS A 97 -25.00 4.51 -9.47
CA LYS A 97 -25.86 4.33 -8.30
C LYS A 97 -25.18 4.84 -7.04
N ALA A 98 -25.69 5.92 -6.45
CA ALA A 98 -25.32 6.43 -5.14
C ALA A 98 -26.50 6.23 -4.17
N THR A 99 -26.54 5.10 -3.47
CA THR A 99 -27.64 4.75 -2.54
C THR A 99 -27.30 5.00 -1.07
N GLY A 100 -26.01 5.14 -0.74
CA GLY A 100 -25.57 5.52 0.60
C GLY A 100 -25.84 7.00 0.90
N THR A 101 -26.06 7.34 2.16
CA THR A 101 -26.21 8.74 2.60
C THR A 101 -24.89 9.48 2.42
N TRP A 102 -24.93 10.69 1.84
CA TRP A 102 -23.76 11.49 1.46
C TRP A 102 -22.74 10.75 0.57
N SER A 103 -23.19 9.75 -0.18
CA SER A 103 -22.32 9.00 -1.10
C SER A 103 -22.14 9.70 -2.44
N THR A 104 -20.99 9.48 -3.09
CA THR A 104 -20.71 9.98 -4.44
C THR A 104 -20.38 8.82 -5.37
N SER A 105 -21.10 8.69 -6.49
CA SER A 105 -20.94 7.67 -7.51
C SER A 105 -20.77 8.33 -8.88
N VAL A 106 -19.61 8.20 -9.51
CA VAL A 106 -19.32 8.75 -10.84
C VAL A 106 -18.92 7.63 -11.81
N GLY A 107 -19.44 7.64 -13.03
CA GLY A 107 -19.23 6.57 -14.01
C GLY A 107 -20.21 5.40 -13.81
N GLY A 108 -19.83 4.20 -14.26
CA GLY A 108 -20.60 2.97 -14.07
C GLY A 108 -20.33 2.32 -12.71
N SER A 109 -20.37 3.13 -11.64
CA SER A 109 -20.09 2.72 -10.26
C SER A 109 -21.38 2.50 -9.46
N THR A 110 -21.28 1.71 -8.40
CA THR A 110 -22.35 1.49 -7.41
C THR A 110 -21.79 1.72 -6.01
N VAL A 111 -22.35 2.69 -5.29
CA VAL A 111 -21.90 3.15 -3.98
C VAL A 111 -23.08 3.12 -3.02
N SER A 112 -23.12 2.08 -2.17
CA SER A 112 -24.14 1.92 -1.13
C SER A 112 -23.63 2.24 0.26
N GLY A 113 -22.32 2.34 0.46
CA GLY A 113 -21.72 2.77 1.71
C GLY A 113 -22.01 4.23 2.02
N ASN A 114 -22.32 4.54 3.28
CA ASN A 114 -22.52 5.92 3.75
C ASN A 114 -21.19 6.68 3.72
N TYR A 115 -21.23 7.96 3.36
CA TYR A 115 -20.06 8.85 3.26
C TYR A 115 -18.96 8.35 2.30
N SER A 116 -19.29 7.42 1.39
CA SER A 116 -18.32 6.77 0.51
C SER A 116 -18.29 7.39 -0.88
N THR A 117 -17.18 7.21 -1.59
CA THR A 117 -16.95 7.71 -2.95
C THR A 117 -16.55 6.57 -3.89
N GLY A 118 -17.22 6.46 -5.04
CA GLY A 118 -16.91 5.55 -6.13
C GLY A 118 -16.77 6.31 -7.45
N VAL A 119 -15.67 6.15 -8.17
CA VAL A 119 -15.44 6.79 -9.47
C VAL A 119 -14.91 5.76 -10.47
N GLY A 120 -15.57 5.63 -11.62
CA GLY A 120 -15.22 4.68 -12.68
C GLY A 120 -16.14 3.45 -12.69
N ASN A 121 -15.55 2.25 -12.72
CA ASN A 121 -16.27 0.98 -12.62
C ASN A 121 -15.90 0.32 -11.28
N THR A 122 -16.66 0.67 -10.26
CA THR A 122 -16.40 0.30 -8.87
C THR A 122 -17.67 -0.12 -8.13
N SER A 123 -17.52 -0.95 -7.09
CA SER A 123 -18.59 -1.33 -6.17
C SER A 123 -18.15 -1.03 -4.74
N VAL A 124 -18.81 -0.09 -4.06
CA VAL A 124 -18.43 0.40 -2.73
C VAL A 124 -19.59 0.20 -1.77
N THR A 125 -19.50 -0.82 -0.93
CA THR A 125 -20.55 -1.11 0.07
C THR A 125 -20.14 -0.75 1.49
N GLY A 126 -18.84 -0.68 1.78
CA GLY A 126 -18.32 -0.23 3.07
C GLY A 126 -18.49 1.28 3.29
N GLU A 127 -18.68 1.68 4.54
CA GLU A 127 -18.82 3.08 4.94
C GLU A 127 -17.47 3.81 4.93
N TYR A 128 -17.50 5.13 4.79
CA TYR A 128 -16.31 6.00 4.80
C TYR A 128 -15.20 5.57 3.82
N SER A 129 -15.58 4.94 2.72
CA SER A 129 -14.65 4.28 1.81
C SER A 129 -14.51 5.02 0.48
N THR A 130 -13.34 4.90 -0.15
CA THR A 130 -13.05 5.52 -1.45
C THR A 130 -12.58 4.48 -2.44
N ALA A 131 -13.25 4.37 -3.59
CA ALA A 131 -12.83 3.53 -4.71
C ALA A 131 -12.75 4.36 -6.00
N VAL A 132 -11.57 4.42 -6.64
CA VAL A 132 -11.37 5.18 -7.88
C VAL A 132 -10.63 4.33 -8.91
N GLY A 133 -11.29 4.03 -10.04
CA GLY A 133 -10.68 3.32 -11.15
C GLY A 133 -11.57 2.25 -11.76
N ASN A 134 -11.00 1.10 -12.08
CA ASN A 134 -11.69 0.03 -12.81
C ASN A 134 -11.49 -1.31 -12.11
N ASN A 135 -12.58 -2.11 -12.06
CA ASN A 135 -12.59 -3.43 -11.44
C ASN A 135 -12.21 -3.39 -9.94
N ILE A 136 -12.79 -2.44 -9.20
CA ILE A 136 -12.57 -2.31 -7.75
C ILE A 136 -13.86 -2.67 -7.02
N SER A 137 -13.75 -3.52 -6.00
CA SER A 137 -14.84 -3.81 -5.07
C SER A 137 -14.33 -3.67 -3.63
N THR A 138 -14.98 -2.81 -2.85
CA THR A 138 -14.64 -2.53 -1.45
C THR A 138 -15.87 -2.74 -0.58
N ALA A 139 -15.81 -3.74 0.30
CA ALA A 139 -16.92 -4.11 1.17
C ALA A 139 -16.72 -3.74 2.65
N ASN A 140 -15.48 -3.45 3.04
CA ASN A 140 -15.07 -3.13 4.40
C ASN A 140 -15.05 -1.61 4.62
N ASP A 141 -15.08 -1.20 5.88
CA ASP A 141 -15.20 0.20 6.25
C ASP A 141 -13.84 0.91 6.23
N TYR A 142 -13.87 2.23 6.01
CA TYR A 142 -12.67 3.09 6.00
C TYR A 142 -11.61 2.66 4.99
N THR A 143 -12.01 2.04 3.88
CA THR A 143 -11.06 1.55 2.87
C THR A 143 -10.71 2.62 1.84
N THR A 144 -9.50 2.55 1.29
CA THR A 144 -9.09 3.33 0.12
C THR A 144 -8.56 2.39 -0.96
N ALA A 145 -9.23 2.32 -2.11
CA ALA A 145 -8.82 1.53 -3.25
C ALA A 145 -8.72 2.39 -4.52
N VAL A 146 -7.53 2.54 -5.11
CA VAL A 146 -7.33 3.42 -6.28
C VAL A 146 -6.49 2.71 -7.34
N GLY A 147 -7.00 2.61 -8.57
CA GLY A 147 -6.28 2.05 -9.72
C GLY A 147 -7.05 0.99 -10.49
N HIS A 148 -6.35 0.00 -11.03
CA HIS A 148 -6.96 -1.10 -11.77
C HIS A 148 -6.83 -2.39 -10.97
N SER A 149 -7.96 -3.03 -10.66
CA SER A 149 -8.00 -4.26 -9.86
C SER A 149 -7.32 -4.14 -8.49
N ALA A 150 -7.32 -2.92 -7.90
CA ALA A 150 -6.84 -2.68 -6.54
C ALA A 150 -7.83 -3.24 -5.51
N LYS A 151 -7.33 -3.99 -4.51
CA LYS A 151 -8.15 -4.72 -3.54
C LYS A 151 -7.81 -4.29 -2.11
N ALA A 152 -8.69 -3.49 -1.51
CA ALA A 152 -8.69 -3.20 -0.08
C ALA A 152 -9.71 -4.13 0.60
N GLU A 153 -9.24 -5.24 1.15
CA GLU A 153 -10.04 -6.40 1.57
C GLU A 153 -10.27 -6.49 3.09
N SER A 154 -9.85 -5.48 3.86
CA SER A 154 -10.09 -5.39 5.31
C SER A 154 -10.37 -3.96 5.75
N ASP A 155 -10.89 -3.79 6.97
CA ASP A 155 -11.14 -2.46 7.54
C ASP A 155 -9.84 -1.64 7.60
N TYR A 156 -9.96 -0.34 7.32
CA TYR A 156 -8.83 0.60 7.28
C TYR A 156 -7.75 0.29 6.22
N ALA A 157 -7.99 -0.68 5.33
CA ALA A 157 -7.00 -1.06 4.33
C ALA A 157 -6.87 -0.01 3.21
N THR A 158 -5.64 0.22 2.76
CA THR A 158 -5.32 1.12 1.65
C THR A 158 -4.63 0.35 0.53
N ALA A 159 -5.22 0.29 -0.65
CA ALA A 159 -4.69 -0.36 -1.85
C ALA A 159 -4.61 0.62 -3.02
N VAL A 160 -3.41 1.03 -3.44
CA VAL A 160 -3.24 2.05 -4.48
C VAL A 160 -2.30 1.54 -5.58
N GLY A 161 -2.83 1.26 -6.78
CA GLY A 161 -2.05 0.90 -7.96
C GLY A 161 -2.69 -0.18 -8.83
N TYR A 162 -1.85 -0.98 -9.49
CA TYR A 162 -2.29 -2.07 -10.38
C TYR A 162 -2.19 -3.39 -9.64
N GLU A 163 -3.32 -4.10 -9.51
CA GLU A 163 -3.40 -5.41 -8.84
C GLU A 163 -2.80 -5.43 -7.42
N THR A 164 -2.92 -4.32 -6.68
CA THR A 164 -2.51 -4.27 -5.27
C THR A 164 -3.51 -5.01 -4.38
N VAL A 165 -3.02 -5.63 -3.30
CA VAL A 165 -3.84 -6.39 -2.34
C VAL A 165 -3.46 -6.02 -0.91
N ALA A 166 -4.30 -5.22 -0.27
CA ALA A 166 -4.24 -4.91 1.15
C ALA A 166 -5.35 -5.70 1.86
N SER A 167 -5.01 -6.89 2.39
CA SER A 167 -5.96 -7.84 2.99
C SER A 167 -5.76 -8.07 4.49
N GLY A 168 -4.85 -7.31 5.11
CA GLY A 168 -4.72 -7.24 6.56
C GLY A 168 -5.46 -6.01 7.08
N SER A 169 -5.99 -6.08 8.30
CA SER A 169 -6.59 -4.91 8.96
C SER A 169 -5.54 -3.80 9.09
N ASN A 170 -5.94 -2.55 8.76
CA ASN A 170 -5.04 -1.39 8.78
C ASN A 170 -3.76 -1.58 7.93
N SER A 171 -3.82 -2.39 6.86
CA SER A 171 -2.67 -2.60 5.98
C SER A 171 -2.64 -1.62 4.81
N THR A 172 -1.44 -1.35 4.28
CA THR A 172 -1.23 -0.42 3.15
C THR A 172 -0.42 -1.09 2.05
N SER A 173 -0.98 -1.19 0.84
CA SER A 173 -0.33 -1.68 -0.37
C SER A 173 -0.29 -0.61 -1.46
N ILE A 174 0.90 -0.26 -1.95
CA ILE A 174 1.06 0.78 -2.99
C ILE A 174 1.95 0.28 -4.14
N GLY A 175 1.54 0.47 -5.40
CA GLY A 175 2.36 0.21 -6.59
C GLY A 175 1.83 -0.91 -7.48
N TYR A 176 2.74 -1.64 -8.14
CA TYR A 176 2.40 -2.79 -8.99
C TYR A 176 2.48 -4.08 -8.18
N LYS A 177 1.38 -4.84 -8.09
CA LYS A 177 1.30 -6.13 -7.38
C LYS A 177 1.88 -6.09 -5.96
N ALA A 178 1.69 -4.98 -5.24
CA ALA A 178 2.06 -4.89 -3.83
C ALA A 178 1.05 -5.66 -2.97
N ARG A 179 1.53 -6.44 -2.00
CA ARG A 179 0.70 -7.32 -1.18
C ARG A 179 1.00 -7.13 0.31
N SER A 180 0.01 -6.64 1.06
CA SER A 180 0.07 -6.40 2.51
C SER A 180 -1.01 -7.23 3.19
N THR A 181 -0.67 -8.47 3.57
CA THR A 181 -1.63 -9.44 4.09
C THR A 181 -1.60 -9.58 5.62
N GLY A 182 -0.55 -9.10 6.28
CA GLY A 182 -0.50 -9.03 7.75
C GLY A 182 -1.25 -7.82 8.30
N GLU A 183 -1.68 -7.88 9.55
CA GLU A 183 -2.25 -6.73 10.26
C GLU A 183 -1.21 -5.62 10.40
N ASN A 184 -1.61 -4.35 10.25
CA ASN A 184 -0.72 -3.18 10.31
C ASN A 184 0.48 -3.25 9.34
N SER A 185 0.39 -4.04 8.27
CA SER A 185 1.51 -4.27 7.35
C SER A 185 1.57 -3.24 6.22
N ILE A 186 2.78 -2.99 5.70
CA ILE A 186 3.02 -2.03 4.62
C ILE A 186 3.80 -2.71 3.50
N ALA A 187 3.27 -2.70 2.28
CA ALA A 187 3.95 -3.19 1.09
C ALA A 187 3.99 -2.14 -0.02
N ILE A 188 5.16 -1.89 -0.60
CA ILE A 188 5.34 -0.89 -1.66
C ILE A 188 6.16 -1.47 -2.81
N SER A 189 5.56 -1.48 -4.00
CA SER A 189 6.20 -1.85 -5.28
C SER A 189 6.89 -3.23 -5.26
N VAL A 190 6.21 -4.24 -4.70
CA VAL A 190 6.73 -5.62 -4.59
C VAL A 190 6.80 -6.32 -5.95
N GLY A 191 5.76 -6.16 -6.79
CA GLY A 191 5.80 -6.58 -8.19
C GLY A 191 5.66 -8.07 -8.48
N ILE A 192 5.51 -8.93 -7.47
CA ILE A 192 5.31 -10.39 -7.63
C ILE A 192 4.31 -10.93 -6.60
N ASP A 193 3.69 -12.08 -6.91
CA ASP A 193 2.48 -12.55 -6.21
C ASP A 193 2.75 -13.31 -4.89
N ASP A 194 3.96 -13.85 -4.70
CA ASP A 194 4.35 -14.72 -3.57
C ASP A 194 5.17 -14.00 -2.49
N ARG A 195 5.39 -12.69 -2.64
CA ARG A 195 6.13 -11.87 -1.68
C ARG A 195 5.32 -10.65 -1.27
N GLY A 196 5.75 -10.03 -0.19
CA GLY A 196 5.19 -8.79 0.32
C GLY A 196 5.34 -8.68 1.82
N ALA A 197 4.44 -7.93 2.44
CA ALA A 197 4.37 -7.76 3.88
C ALA A 197 3.32 -8.74 4.44
N THR A 198 3.75 -9.98 4.70
CA THR A 198 2.83 -11.08 5.06
C THR A 198 2.72 -11.31 6.56
N GLY A 199 3.73 -10.90 7.35
CA GLY A 199 3.64 -10.91 8.80
C GLY A 199 2.91 -9.70 9.37
N ASN A 200 2.46 -9.79 10.61
CA ASN A 200 1.86 -8.65 11.31
C ASN A 200 2.93 -7.58 11.59
N GLN A 201 2.53 -6.31 11.51
CA GLN A 201 3.40 -5.14 11.73
C GLN A 201 4.64 -5.16 10.81
N SER A 202 4.55 -5.83 9.66
CA SER A 202 5.67 -6.02 8.74
C SER A 202 5.74 -4.94 7.66
N ILE A 203 6.95 -4.67 7.16
CA ILE A 203 7.20 -3.66 6.12
C ILE A 203 8.00 -4.28 4.98
N ALA A 204 7.45 -4.33 3.76
CA ALA A 204 8.10 -4.82 2.55
C ALA A 204 8.14 -3.75 1.45
N ILE A 205 9.30 -3.19 1.15
CA ILE A 205 9.45 -2.10 0.17
C ILE A 205 10.50 -2.47 -0.86
N GLY A 206 10.10 -2.54 -2.13
CA GLY A 206 10.96 -2.82 -3.28
C GLY A 206 10.61 -4.13 -4.00
N HIS A 207 11.07 -4.24 -5.25
CA HIS A 207 10.74 -5.38 -6.11
C HIS A 207 11.22 -6.70 -5.49
N ALA A 208 10.32 -7.67 -5.35
CA ALA A 208 10.56 -8.95 -4.70
C ALA A 208 11.05 -8.86 -3.23
N SER A 209 10.78 -7.74 -2.54
CA SER A 209 11.00 -7.64 -1.08
C SER A 209 10.03 -8.56 -0.33
N ASN A 210 10.49 -9.23 0.73
CA ASN A 210 9.69 -10.17 1.51
C ASN A 210 9.87 -9.96 3.01
N ALA A 211 8.85 -9.41 3.67
CA ALA A 211 8.72 -9.30 5.12
C ALA A 211 7.76 -10.40 5.58
N GLY A 212 8.34 -11.60 5.76
CA GLY A 212 7.62 -12.87 5.80
C GLY A 212 7.03 -13.26 7.17
N ALA A 213 7.49 -12.61 8.24
CA ALA A 213 7.13 -12.91 9.63
C ALA A 213 6.77 -11.64 10.40
N ASP A 214 6.27 -11.80 11.62
CA ASP A 214 5.81 -10.68 12.44
C ASP A 214 6.96 -9.75 12.84
N ASN A 215 6.65 -8.45 12.94
CA ASN A 215 7.61 -7.40 13.30
C ASN A 215 8.83 -7.29 12.37
N THR A 216 8.70 -7.71 11.11
CA THR A 216 9.81 -7.71 10.16
C THR A 216 9.90 -6.44 9.32
N THR A 217 11.11 -6.06 8.93
CA THR A 217 11.34 -4.99 7.94
C THR A 217 12.23 -5.49 6.82
N SER A 218 11.75 -5.40 5.58
CA SER A 218 12.46 -5.77 4.36
C SER A 218 12.43 -4.59 3.38
N LEU A 219 13.56 -3.89 3.22
CA LEU A 219 13.68 -2.72 2.36
C LEU A 219 14.78 -2.92 1.31
N GLY A 220 14.39 -2.96 0.03
CA GLY A 220 15.29 -3.11 -1.11
C GLY A 220 14.86 -4.23 -2.05
N THR A 221 15.37 -4.20 -3.28
CA THR A 221 15.09 -5.25 -4.27
C THR A 221 15.62 -6.60 -3.77
N SER A 222 14.75 -7.60 -3.73
CA SER A 222 15.05 -8.95 -3.22
C SER A 222 15.53 -8.99 -1.76
N ALA A 223 15.28 -7.95 -0.96
CA ALA A 223 15.47 -8.02 0.50
C ALA A 223 14.51 -9.05 1.10
N ARG A 224 14.97 -9.80 2.11
CA ARG A 224 14.21 -10.87 2.76
C ARG A 224 14.41 -10.81 4.27
N ALA A 225 13.35 -10.52 5.01
CA ALA A 225 13.28 -10.66 6.46
C ALA A 225 12.21 -11.71 6.78
N THR A 226 12.61 -12.93 7.11
CA THR A 226 11.68 -14.09 7.16
C THR A 226 11.52 -14.73 8.53
N ALA A 227 12.17 -14.20 9.56
CA ALA A 227 11.98 -14.62 10.94
C ALA A 227 11.49 -13.44 11.80
N GLU A 228 10.82 -13.74 12.91
CA GLU A 228 10.24 -12.72 13.79
C GLU A 228 11.27 -11.67 14.21
N GLY A 229 10.88 -10.39 14.11
CA GLY A 229 11.72 -9.24 14.48
C GLY A 229 12.93 -9.00 13.57
N ALA A 230 13.07 -9.74 12.47
CA ALA A 230 14.20 -9.60 11.56
C ALA A 230 14.12 -8.33 10.70
N THR A 231 15.28 -7.73 10.40
CA THR A 231 15.41 -6.54 9.57
C THR A 231 16.44 -6.77 8.46
N ALA A 232 16.02 -6.66 7.19
CA ALA A 232 16.85 -6.79 6.00
C ALA A 232 16.79 -5.50 5.15
N LEU A 233 17.92 -4.81 5.00
CA LEU A 233 18.02 -3.51 4.31
C LEU A 233 19.09 -3.56 3.20
N GLY A 234 18.68 -3.54 1.93
CA GLY A 234 19.57 -3.49 0.76
C GLY A 234 19.21 -4.48 -0.34
N TYR A 235 19.98 -4.45 -1.43
CA TYR A 235 19.79 -5.39 -2.55
C TYR A 235 20.19 -6.83 -2.16
N ASN A 236 19.29 -7.79 -2.38
CA ASN A 236 19.54 -9.22 -2.15
C ASN A 236 19.99 -9.54 -0.72
N THR A 237 19.47 -8.80 0.25
CA THR A 237 19.79 -8.95 1.68
C THR A 237 18.94 -10.06 2.30
N ASP A 238 19.49 -10.87 3.21
CA ASP A 238 18.77 -11.95 3.90
C ASP A 238 18.93 -11.86 5.43
N ALA A 239 17.82 -11.71 6.15
CA ALA A 239 17.74 -11.76 7.60
C ALA A 239 16.71 -12.83 7.99
N SER A 240 17.17 -14.07 8.14
CA SER A 240 16.32 -15.25 8.41
C SER A 240 16.47 -15.79 9.83
N GLY A 241 17.31 -15.16 10.67
CA GLY A 241 17.35 -15.42 12.11
C GLY A 241 16.39 -14.52 12.91
N THR A 242 15.86 -15.01 14.03
CA THR A 242 14.98 -14.21 14.91
C THR A 242 15.73 -13.01 15.48
N ASN A 243 15.12 -11.83 15.48
CA ASN A 243 15.76 -10.56 15.90
C ASN A 243 17.10 -10.27 15.21
N SER A 244 17.29 -10.78 13.98
CA SER A 244 18.52 -10.53 13.22
C SER A 244 18.45 -9.22 12.44
N LEU A 245 19.61 -8.62 12.20
CA LEU A 245 19.76 -7.41 11.40
C LEU A 245 20.76 -7.67 10.28
N SER A 246 20.34 -7.51 9.02
CA SER A 246 21.20 -7.54 7.84
C SER A 246 21.07 -6.24 7.06
N ILE A 247 22.18 -5.54 6.82
CA ILE A 247 22.24 -4.29 6.06
C ILE A 247 23.37 -4.37 5.03
N GLY A 248 23.04 -4.23 3.75
CA GLY A 248 24.00 -4.16 2.65
C GLY A 248 23.74 -5.15 1.53
N ASN A 249 24.38 -4.90 0.38
CA ASN A 249 24.25 -5.78 -0.79
C ASN A 249 24.70 -7.21 -0.46
N ALA A 250 23.81 -8.19 -0.58
CA ALA A 250 24.08 -9.58 -0.25
C ALA A 250 24.57 -9.82 1.20
N ALA A 251 24.27 -8.91 2.13
CA ALA A 251 24.46 -9.17 3.56
C ALA A 251 23.46 -10.25 4.00
N ALA A 252 23.93 -11.25 4.76
CA ALA A 252 23.09 -12.38 5.11
C ALA A 252 23.32 -12.92 6.52
N THR A 253 22.27 -13.44 7.15
CA THR A 253 22.37 -14.31 8.32
C THR A 253 21.11 -15.15 8.50
N GLU A 254 21.31 -16.39 8.93
CA GLU A 254 20.23 -17.29 9.39
C GLU A 254 20.20 -17.38 10.92
N ALA A 255 21.08 -16.65 11.61
CA ALA A 255 21.31 -16.79 13.03
C ALA A 255 20.52 -15.78 13.87
N SER A 256 19.99 -16.24 14.99
CA SER A 256 19.27 -15.41 15.95
C SER A 256 20.15 -14.33 16.57
N ASN A 257 19.60 -13.14 16.79
CA ASN A 257 20.26 -12.00 17.44
C ASN A 257 21.56 -11.55 16.74
N ALA A 258 21.74 -11.89 15.46
CA ALA A 258 22.93 -11.54 14.69
C ALA A 258 22.86 -10.12 14.13
N ILE A 259 24.02 -9.47 13.99
CA ILE A 259 24.17 -8.15 13.36
C ILE A 259 25.12 -8.26 12.17
N VAL A 260 24.63 -7.95 10.98
CA VAL A 260 25.37 -8.03 9.72
C VAL A 260 25.27 -6.70 9.00
N ILE A 261 26.39 -6.00 8.81
CA ILE A 261 26.42 -4.67 8.19
C ILE A 261 27.58 -4.61 7.20
N GLY A 262 27.27 -4.63 5.91
CA GLY A 262 28.26 -4.48 4.84
C GLY A 262 28.02 -5.45 3.67
N PRO A 263 28.53 -5.13 2.48
CA PRO A 263 28.31 -5.97 1.31
C PRO A 263 29.00 -7.33 1.48
N ASN A 264 28.25 -8.41 1.23
CA ASN A 264 28.63 -9.81 1.46
C ASN A 264 29.07 -10.14 2.90
N ALA A 265 28.73 -9.30 3.88
CA ALA A 265 28.96 -9.67 5.28
C ALA A 265 28.05 -10.84 5.66
N TYR A 266 28.54 -11.72 6.55
CA TYR A 266 27.80 -12.92 6.93
C TYR A 266 28.05 -13.32 8.39
N VAL A 267 26.97 -13.65 9.10
CA VAL A 267 27.01 -14.25 10.44
C VAL A 267 26.39 -15.63 10.36
N GLN A 268 27.16 -16.65 10.76
CA GLN A 268 26.74 -18.05 10.73
C GLN A 268 25.96 -18.49 11.97
N ARG A 269 26.11 -17.78 13.09
CA ARG A 269 25.84 -18.31 14.43
C ARG A 269 25.27 -17.26 15.38
N SER A 270 24.65 -17.73 16.46
CA SER A 270 23.79 -16.89 17.30
C SER A 270 24.59 -15.78 17.96
N GLY A 271 24.03 -14.57 17.99
CA GLY A 271 24.64 -13.40 18.64
C GLY A 271 25.92 -12.89 17.95
N GLY A 272 26.28 -13.41 16.77
CA GLY A 272 27.45 -12.98 16.05
C GLY A 272 27.30 -11.58 15.43
N ILE A 273 28.41 -10.89 15.28
CA ILE A 273 28.48 -9.55 14.66
C ILE A 273 29.45 -9.60 13.49
N ALA A 274 29.04 -9.19 12.29
CA ALA A 274 29.89 -9.00 11.13
C ALA A 274 29.66 -7.61 10.51
N ILE A 275 30.66 -6.72 10.59
CA ILE A 275 30.57 -5.34 10.10
C ILE A 275 31.73 -5.04 9.15
N GLY A 276 31.44 -4.85 7.87
CA GLY A 276 32.43 -4.56 6.83
C GLY A 276 32.21 -5.38 5.56
N ASN A 277 32.81 -4.96 4.44
CA ASN A 277 32.74 -5.75 3.21
C ASN A 277 33.40 -7.12 3.41
N ASN A 278 32.67 -8.19 3.10
CA ASN A 278 33.08 -9.59 3.30
C ASN A 278 33.48 -9.93 4.76
N ALA A 279 33.02 -9.18 5.75
CA ALA A 279 33.24 -9.54 7.15
C ALA A 279 32.48 -10.84 7.48
N HIS A 280 33.12 -11.77 8.19
CA HIS A 280 32.53 -13.08 8.49
C HIS A 280 32.67 -13.43 9.97
N SER A 281 31.55 -13.66 10.64
CA SER A 281 31.53 -14.14 12.02
C SER A 281 30.90 -15.55 12.11
N GLY A 282 31.57 -16.42 12.85
CA GLY A 282 31.20 -17.81 13.08
C GLY A 282 32.08 -18.81 12.33
N ALA A 283 32.09 -20.05 12.85
CA ALA A 283 32.91 -21.14 12.34
C ALA A 283 32.16 -21.97 11.30
N THR A 284 32.84 -22.32 10.21
CA THR A 284 32.39 -23.39 9.30
C THR A 284 33.13 -24.68 9.69
N ALA A 285 32.42 -25.69 10.20
CA ALA A 285 32.97 -27.00 10.58
C ALA A 285 33.96 -27.01 11.78
N SER A 286 33.48 -26.65 12.97
CA SER A 286 34.19 -26.84 14.24
C SER A 286 33.30 -27.54 15.28
N THR A 287 33.90 -28.17 16.29
CA THR A 287 33.22 -28.62 17.53
C THR A 287 32.75 -27.45 18.39
N LEU A 288 33.22 -26.24 18.07
CA LEU A 288 32.89 -24.96 18.67
C LEU A 288 31.85 -24.28 17.78
N TYR A 289 30.80 -23.72 18.39
CA TYR A 289 29.62 -23.34 17.63
C TYR A 289 29.88 -22.09 16.78
N GLY A 290 30.74 -21.18 17.21
CA GLY A 290 30.96 -19.86 16.63
C GLY A 290 30.01 -18.80 17.17
N ASP A 291 29.39 -19.03 18.32
CA ASP A 291 28.44 -18.10 18.93
C ASP A 291 29.18 -16.86 19.47
N TYR A 292 28.50 -15.71 19.42
CA TYR A 292 28.99 -14.42 19.91
C TYR A 292 30.29 -13.90 19.28
N ALA A 293 30.75 -14.49 18.17
CA ALA A 293 31.93 -14.03 17.46
C ALA A 293 31.72 -12.64 16.82
N ILE A 294 32.73 -11.78 16.86
CA ILE A 294 32.68 -10.40 16.38
C ILE A 294 33.76 -10.19 15.31
N ALA A 295 33.36 -9.91 14.07
CA ALA A 295 34.22 -9.54 12.96
C ALA A 295 33.89 -8.12 12.49
N ILE A 296 34.82 -7.17 12.64
CA ILE A 296 34.65 -5.77 12.25
C ILE A 296 35.82 -5.35 11.37
N GLY A 297 35.56 -5.02 10.11
CA GLY A 297 36.55 -4.63 9.13
C GLY A 297 36.40 -5.41 7.83
N GLN A 298 36.88 -4.82 6.73
CA GLN A 298 36.86 -5.48 5.43
C GLN A 298 37.70 -6.77 5.48
N ASP A 299 37.14 -7.86 4.97
CA ASP A 299 37.67 -9.23 5.02
C ASP A 299 38.02 -9.73 6.45
N SER A 300 37.54 -9.09 7.52
CA SER A 300 37.77 -9.60 8.88
C SER A 300 37.03 -10.93 9.10
N LYS A 301 37.64 -11.87 9.83
CA LYS A 301 37.03 -13.17 10.13
C LYS A 301 37.20 -13.54 11.61
N ALA A 302 36.09 -13.79 12.29
CA ALA A 302 36.07 -14.31 13.65
C ALA A 302 35.51 -15.73 13.60
N GLY A 303 36.40 -16.72 13.60
CA GLY A 303 36.08 -18.07 13.15
C GLY A 303 35.64 -19.06 14.23
N SER A 304 35.43 -18.68 15.49
CA SER A 304 35.05 -19.57 16.61
C SER A 304 34.41 -18.79 17.76
N ASP A 305 33.89 -19.51 18.77
CA ASP A 305 33.19 -18.93 19.94
C ASP A 305 33.98 -17.77 20.56
N ASP A 306 33.25 -16.72 20.95
CA ASP A 306 33.74 -15.56 21.72
C ASP A 306 34.95 -14.83 21.12
N SER A 307 35.22 -15.03 19.82
CA SER A 307 36.39 -14.44 19.15
C SER A 307 36.09 -13.03 18.65
N ILE A 308 37.07 -12.14 18.74
CA ILE A 308 36.98 -10.73 18.33
C ILE A 308 38.06 -10.45 17.28
N SER A 309 37.66 -10.12 16.06
CA SER A 309 38.52 -9.73 14.95
C SER A 309 38.16 -8.33 14.47
N VAL A 310 39.00 -7.33 14.78
CA VAL A 310 38.77 -5.92 14.44
C VAL A 310 39.92 -5.39 13.59
N GLY A 311 39.66 -5.10 12.31
CA GLY A 311 40.61 -4.53 11.36
C GLY A 311 40.53 -5.17 9.97
N TYR A 312 41.13 -4.51 8.98
CA TYR A 312 41.30 -5.07 7.63
C TYR A 312 42.01 -6.42 7.70
N GLN A 313 41.36 -7.49 7.22
CA GLN A 313 41.86 -8.86 7.23
C GLN A 313 42.31 -9.38 8.63
N ALA A 314 41.71 -8.90 9.72
CA ALA A 314 41.98 -9.45 11.05
C ALA A 314 41.39 -10.87 11.17
N GLY A 315 42.16 -11.81 11.74
CA GLY A 315 41.72 -13.18 12.04
C GLY A 315 41.44 -14.07 10.83
N THR A 316 41.89 -13.71 9.62
CA THR A 316 41.48 -14.33 8.34
C THR A 316 41.72 -15.84 8.16
N THR A 317 42.42 -16.53 9.07
CA THR A 317 42.49 -18.00 9.09
C THR A 317 42.38 -18.60 10.48
N ASN A 318 41.93 -17.81 11.45
CA ASN A 318 41.85 -18.23 12.84
C ASN A 318 40.76 -19.29 13.06
N LYS A 319 41.13 -20.38 13.73
CA LYS A 319 40.26 -21.52 14.07
C LYS A 319 40.14 -21.78 15.58
N GLY A 320 40.70 -20.91 16.42
CA GLY A 320 40.65 -21.05 17.88
C GLY A 320 39.55 -20.18 18.49
N SER A 321 38.94 -20.65 19.58
CA SER A 321 38.00 -19.84 20.39
C SER A 321 38.73 -18.78 21.19
N ASN A 322 37.98 -17.76 21.62
CA ASN A 322 38.46 -16.74 22.55
C ASN A 322 39.71 -16.00 22.03
N VAL A 323 39.81 -15.80 20.73
CA VAL A 323 40.95 -15.06 20.16
C VAL A 323 40.58 -13.60 19.95
N ILE A 324 41.47 -12.70 20.37
CA ILE A 324 41.37 -11.26 20.17
C ILE A 324 42.41 -10.84 19.12
N ALA A 325 41.96 -10.46 17.94
CA ALA A 325 42.75 -9.95 16.83
C ALA A 325 42.37 -8.51 16.56
N ILE A 326 43.18 -7.54 17.01
CA ILE A 326 42.88 -6.11 16.85
C ILE A 326 44.02 -5.44 16.06
N GLY A 327 43.74 -5.01 14.84
CA GLY A 327 44.69 -4.38 13.94
C GLY A 327 44.59 -4.93 12.52
N SER A 328 45.15 -4.21 11.56
CA SER A 328 45.24 -4.72 10.18
C SER A 328 46.09 -5.97 10.15
N ARG A 329 45.54 -7.07 9.62
CA ARG A 329 46.21 -8.37 9.51
C ARG A 329 46.66 -8.95 10.87
N ALA A 330 46.00 -8.57 11.97
CA ALA A 330 46.24 -9.20 13.27
C ALA A 330 45.76 -10.66 13.27
N CYS A 331 46.50 -11.55 13.92
CA CYS A 331 46.24 -12.98 14.04
C CYS A 331 45.87 -13.69 12.71
N GLN A 332 46.47 -13.35 11.57
CA GLN A 332 46.08 -13.97 10.28
C GLN A 332 46.27 -15.48 10.26
N TYR A 333 47.25 -16.03 10.96
CA TYR A 333 47.66 -17.45 10.89
C TYR A 333 47.66 -18.15 12.26
N VAL A 334 46.87 -17.65 13.20
CA VAL A 334 46.85 -18.21 14.55
C VAL A 334 46.05 -19.51 14.59
N SER A 335 46.71 -20.58 15.04
CA SER A 335 46.06 -21.81 15.47
C SER A 335 45.99 -21.85 17.00
N GLY A 336 44.90 -22.42 17.52
CA GLY A 336 44.66 -22.58 18.96
C GLY A 336 43.88 -21.43 19.62
N SER A 337 43.22 -21.77 20.72
CA SER A 337 42.32 -20.87 21.48
C SER A 337 43.07 -19.96 22.45
N ASN A 338 42.40 -18.92 22.96
CA ASN A 338 42.86 -18.00 24.01
C ASN A 338 44.13 -17.22 23.62
N LYS A 339 44.12 -16.61 22.43
CA LYS A 339 45.24 -15.81 21.90
C LYS A 339 44.87 -14.35 21.81
N ILE A 340 45.86 -13.47 21.93
CA ILE A 340 45.67 -12.02 21.79
C ILE A 340 46.77 -11.50 20.86
N CYS A 341 46.38 -10.92 19.71
CA CYS A 341 47.26 -10.17 18.83
C CYS A 341 46.70 -8.75 18.68
N ILE A 342 47.46 -7.76 19.12
CA ILE A 342 47.10 -6.34 19.02
C ILE A 342 48.21 -5.63 18.27
N GLY A 343 47.86 -4.97 17.17
CA GLY A 343 48.77 -4.26 16.28
C GLY A 343 48.75 -4.78 14.85
N ASN A 344 49.35 -4.00 13.95
CA ASN A 344 49.48 -4.33 12.53
C ASN A 344 50.38 -5.57 12.35
N ASN A 345 49.91 -6.57 11.61
CA ASN A 345 50.60 -7.85 11.40
C ASN A 345 51.02 -8.55 12.71
N SER A 346 50.30 -8.31 13.82
CA SER A 346 50.60 -8.95 15.11
C SER A 346 50.16 -10.43 15.12
N GLY A 347 50.89 -11.26 15.86
CA GLY A 347 50.66 -12.71 15.97
C GLY A 347 51.74 -13.54 15.28
N PRO A 348 51.82 -14.86 15.56
CA PRO A 348 52.78 -15.74 14.93
C PRO A 348 52.60 -15.71 13.41
N ASN A 349 53.65 -15.31 12.70
CA ASN A 349 53.75 -15.62 11.29
C ASN A 349 53.94 -17.13 11.15
N SER A 350 53.43 -17.74 10.08
CA SER A 350 53.71 -19.16 9.77
C SER A 350 55.21 -19.48 9.61
N ASN A 351 56.09 -18.49 9.76
CA ASN A 351 57.53 -18.53 9.52
C ASN A 351 58.36 -18.09 10.74
N ASP A 352 57.76 -17.82 11.92
CA ASP A 352 58.54 -17.62 13.14
C ASP A 352 58.88 -19.00 13.75
N PRO A 353 60.18 -19.36 13.86
CA PRO A 353 60.62 -20.65 14.39
C PRO A 353 60.32 -20.84 15.88
#